data_AF-A0A970GDY2-F1
#
_entry.id   AF-A0A970GDY2-F1
#
_cell.length_a   1.000
_cell.length_b   1.000
_cell.length_c   1.000
_cell.angle_alpha   90.00
_cell.angle_beta   90.00
_cell.angle_gamma   90.00
#
_symmetry.space_group_name_H-M   'P 1'
#
loop_
_entity.id
_entity.type
_entity.pdbx_description
1 polymer ?
#
loop_
_entity_poly.entity_id
_entity_poly.type
_entity_poly.pdbx_seq_one_letter_code
_entity_poly.pdbx_strand_id
1 'polypeptide(L)'
;MMMSVINLISPVLLAAQPSAIAATEVLDDVDKFVQADPYGLIMTLLGLTIVFGSLVLIYFVFSQTRVLFTPSFKQKMRSLVRPGKAEEENAKVPQAKSEELSGEVNAAIAAAIHLYRSELHDFEDTVLTIKKVSRTYSPWSSKIYGLRNPLHN
;
A
#
# COMPACT_ATOMS: atom_id res chain seq x y z
N MET A 1 20.39 -58.87 13.14
CA MET A 1 20.63 -58.54 11.71
C MET A 1 19.62 -57.60 11.07
N MET A 2 18.53 -57.17 11.75
CA MET A 2 17.49 -56.30 11.15
C MET A 2 17.58 -54.80 11.51
N MET A 3 18.65 -54.35 12.20
CA MET A 3 18.82 -52.94 12.59
C MET A 3 19.78 -52.16 11.69
N SER A 4 20.49 -52.84 10.79
CA SER A 4 21.50 -52.20 9.91
C SER A 4 20.95 -51.76 8.55
N VAL A 5 19.79 -52.29 8.14
CA VAL A 5 19.18 -52.00 6.82
C VAL A 5 18.39 -50.68 6.84
N ILE A 6 17.86 -50.26 8.00
CA ILE A 6 17.07 -49.03 8.14
C ILE A 6 17.96 -47.78 8.02
N ASN A 7 19.23 -47.85 8.44
CA ASN A 7 20.15 -46.71 8.44
C ASN A 7 20.80 -46.42 7.07
N LEU A 8 20.55 -47.26 6.06
CA LEU A 8 21.11 -47.08 4.71
C LEU A 8 20.14 -46.35 3.75
N ILE A 9 18.87 -46.18 4.15
CA ILE A 9 17.81 -45.60 3.31
C ILE A 9 17.56 -44.12 3.65
N SER A 10 17.94 -43.67 4.86
CA SER A 10 17.73 -42.30 5.33
C SER A 10 18.43 -41.20 4.52
N PRO A 11 19.69 -41.32 4.05
CA PRO A 11 20.33 -40.22 3.31
C PRO A 11 19.79 -40.08 1.88
N VAL A 12 19.37 -41.17 1.25
CA VAL A 12 18.81 -41.17 -0.11
C VAL A 12 17.39 -40.58 -0.13
N LEU A 13 16.60 -40.83 0.91
CA LEU A 13 15.25 -40.27 1.02
C LEU A 13 15.24 -38.76 1.34
N LEU A 14 16.27 -38.27 2.03
CA LEU A 14 16.46 -36.84 2.29
C LEU A 14 16.93 -36.07 1.03
N ALA A 15 17.76 -36.71 0.20
CA ALA A 15 18.22 -36.16 -1.08
C ALA A 15 17.14 -36.19 -2.19
N ALA A 16 16.07 -36.97 -2.04
CA ALA A 16 14.98 -37.07 -3.02
C ALA A 16 13.89 -35.99 -2.87
N GLN A 17 13.97 -35.13 -1.85
CA GLN A 17 13.09 -33.98 -1.70
C GLN A 17 13.63 -32.83 -2.56
N PRO A 18 12.88 -32.31 -3.56
CA PRO A 18 13.37 -31.27 -4.47
C PRO A 18 13.79 -29.98 -3.75
N SER A 19 13.24 -29.73 -2.55
CA SER A 19 13.61 -28.60 -1.69
C SER A 19 14.96 -28.79 -0.99
N ALA A 20 15.41 -30.02 -0.73
CA ALA A 20 16.68 -30.28 -0.05
C ALA A 20 17.87 -30.03 -0.99
N ILE A 21 17.76 -30.45 -2.26
CA ILE A 21 18.78 -30.19 -3.30
C ILE A 21 18.86 -28.68 -3.60
N ALA A 22 17.73 -28.00 -3.70
CA ALA A 22 17.69 -26.54 -3.89
C ALA A 22 18.28 -25.79 -2.68
N ALA A 23 18.03 -26.26 -1.45
CA ALA A 23 18.62 -25.66 -0.26
C ALA A 23 20.15 -25.84 -0.23
N THR A 24 20.68 -27.00 -0.63
CA THR A 24 22.13 -27.22 -0.68
C THR A 24 22.82 -26.36 -1.75
N GLU A 25 22.22 -26.21 -2.92
CA GLU A 25 22.77 -25.37 -3.99
C GLU A 25 22.79 -23.89 -3.60
N VAL A 26 21.72 -23.41 -2.95
CA VAL A 26 21.65 -22.04 -2.44
C VAL A 26 22.65 -21.80 -1.31
N LEU A 27 22.88 -22.77 -0.41
CA LEU A 27 23.87 -22.66 0.65
C LEU A 27 25.30 -22.60 0.09
N ASP A 28 25.62 -23.43 -0.91
CA ASP A 28 26.92 -23.41 -1.58
C ASP A 28 27.19 -22.06 -2.27
N ASP A 29 26.17 -21.45 -2.87
CA ASP A 29 26.31 -20.13 -3.48
C ASP A 29 26.48 -19.03 -2.42
N VAL A 30 25.73 -19.09 -1.32
CA VAL A 30 25.88 -18.16 -0.18
C VAL A 30 27.29 -18.26 0.42
N ASP A 31 27.83 -19.45 0.60
CA ASP A 31 29.18 -19.65 1.13
C ASP A 31 30.26 -19.10 0.19
N LYS A 32 30.08 -19.24 -1.14
CA LYS A 32 30.95 -18.58 -2.13
C LYS A 32 30.86 -17.05 -2.04
N PHE A 33 29.67 -16.48 -1.79
CA PHE A 33 29.51 -15.03 -1.61
C PHE A 33 30.18 -14.53 -0.32
N VAL A 34 30.10 -15.29 0.78
CA VAL A 34 30.78 -14.98 2.04
C VAL A 34 32.30 -15.07 1.87
N GLN A 35 32.78 -16.04 1.09
CA GLN A 35 34.21 -16.17 0.79
C GLN A 35 34.71 -15.05 -0.15
N ALA A 36 33.90 -14.61 -1.10
CA ALA A 36 34.22 -13.55 -2.04
C ALA A 36 34.22 -12.14 -1.41
N ASP A 37 33.39 -11.89 -0.39
CA ASP A 37 33.34 -10.62 0.34
C ASP A 37 33.37 -10.81 1.87
N PRO A 38 34.57 -11.08 2.45
CA PRO A 38 34.71 -11.34 3.90
C PRO A 38 34.38 -10.12 4.78
N TYR A 39 34.46 -8.91 4.23
CA TYR A 39 34.20 -7.67 4.95
C TYR A 39 32.75 -7.16 4.74
N GLY A 40 31.98 -7.77 3.84
CA GLY A 40 30.59 -7.38 3.56
C GLY A 40 30.44 -6.01 2.87
N LEU A 41 31.49 -5.50 2.24
CA LEU A 41 31.45 -4.18 1.59
C LEU A 41 30.52 -4.16 0.38
N ILE A 42 30.48 -5.24 -0.39
CA ILE A 42 29.63 -5.36 -1.58
C ILE A 42 28.16 -5.43 -1.15
N MET A 43 27.86 -6.19 -0.09
CA MET A 43 26.49 -6.30 0.43
C MET A 43 25.95 -4.95 0.92
N THR A 44 26.75 -4.19 1.65
CA THR A 44 26.36 -2.86 2.14
C THR A 44 26.20 -1.84 1.02
N LEU A 45 27.12 -1.81 0.04
CA LEU A 45 27.02 -0.95 -1.14
C LEU A 45 25.77 -1.26 -1.97
N LEU A 46 25.43 -2.53 -2.15
CA LEU A 46 24.25 -2.95 -2.91
C LEU A 46 22.96 -2.48 -2.21
N GLY A 47 22.85 -2.72 -0.90
CA GLY A 47 21.71 -2.26 -0.10
C GLY A 47 21.57 -0.73 -0.11
N LEU A 48 22.67 0.00 0.06
CA LEU A 48 22.69 1.46 0.03
C LEU A 48 22.25 2.00 -1.34
N THR A 49 22.76 1.40 -2.42
CA THR A 49 22.43 1.80 -3.81
C THR A 49 20.93 1.62 -4.09
N ILE A 50 20.33 0.51 -3.65
CA ILE A 50 18.90 0.24 -3.85
C ILE A 50 18.03 1.24 -3.09
N VAL A 51 18.39 1.57 -1.85
CA VAL A 51 17.65 2.55 -1.04
C VAL A 51 17.71 3.93 -1.66
N PHE A 52 18.90 4.42 -2.01
CA PHE A 52 19.05 5.70 -2.70
C PHE A 52 18.33 5.70 -4.05
N GLY A 53 18.41 4.60 -4.81
CA GLY A 53 17.68 4.44 -6.07
C GLY A 53 16.16 4.56 -5.90
N SER A 54 15.61 3.95 -4.86
CA SER A 54 14.17 4.06 -4.53
C SER A 54 13.77 5.50 -4.19
N LEU A 55 14.58 6.21 -3.39
CA LEU A 55 14.33 7.62 -3.08
C LEU A 55 14.36 8.50 -4.33
N VAL A 56 15.35 8.31 -5.21
CA VAL A 56 15.47 9.05 -6.48
C VAL A 56 14.30 8.74 -7.40
N LEU A 57 13.87 7.48 -7.48
CA LEU A 57 12.73 7.07 -8.30
C LEU A 57 11.44 7.73 -7.83
N ILE A 58 11.17 7.74 -6.51
CA ILE A 58 10.01 8.41 -5.92
C ILE A 58 10.07 9.93 -6.17
N TYR A 59 11.23 10.56 -5.97
CA TYR A 59 11.43 11.97 -6.31
C TYR A 59 11.14 12.26 -7.79
N PHE A 60 11.62 11.41 -8.69
CA PHE A 60 11.43 11.57 -10.13
C PHE A 60 9.95 11.46 -10.51
N VAL A 61 9.22 10.51 -9.94
CA VAL A 61 7.77 10.37 -10.14
C VAL A 61 7.04 11.65 -9.72
N PHE A 62 7.30 12.18 -8.52
CA PHE A 62 6.67 13.43 -8.08
C PHE A 62 7.12 14.64 -8.91
N SER A 63 8.39 14.71 -9.31
CA SER A 63 8.89 15.77 -10.19
C SER A 63 8.20 15.76 -11.56
N GLN A 64 7.97 14.56 -12.11
CA GLN A 64 7.30 14.40 -13.39
C GLN A 64 5.79 14.72 -13.31
N THR A 65 5.15 14.56 -12.15
CA THR A 65 3.75 15.01 -11.99
C THR A 65 3.57 16.51 -12.23
N ARG A 66 4.57 17.36 -11.92
CA ARG A 66 4.54 18.80 -12.26
C ARG A 66 4.52 19.03 -13.77
N VAL A 67 5.24 18.21 -14.56
CA VAL A 67 5.34 18.37 -16.02
C VAL A 67 4.14 17.74 -16.72
N LEU A 68 3.65 16.59 -16.25
CA LEU A 68 2.49 15.88 -16.83
C LEU A 68 1.16 16.63 -16.65
N PHE A 69 1.04 17.47 -15.62
CA PHE A 69 -0.14 18.33 -15.40
C PHE A 69 -0.14 19.61 -16.24
N THR A 70 0.92 19.91 -16.99
CA THR A 70 0.86 20.96 -18.01
C THR A 70 0.19 20.40 -19.27
N PRO A 71 -0.90 21.01 -19.79
CA PRO A 71 -1.59 20.54 -21.00
C PRO A 71 -0.66 20.51 -22.23
N SER A 72 0.43 21.28 -22.17
CA SER A 72 1.47 21.36 -23.19
C SER A 72 2.24 20.04 -23.41
N PHE A 73 2.46 19.21 -22.38
CA PHE A 73 3.16 17.92 -22.56
C PHE A 73 2.30 16.90 -23.32
N LYS A 74 1.00 16.87 -23.02
CA LYS A 74 0.02 16.02 -23.72
C LYS A 74 -0.14 16.42 -25.20
N GLN A 75 -0.05 17.72 -25.50
CA GLN A 75 -0.05 18.25 -26.86
C GLN A 75 1.26 17.93 -27.61
N LYS A 76 2.41 18.06 -26.96
CA LYS A 76 3.72 17.72 -27.55
C LYS A 76 3.84 16.23 -27.86
N MET A 77 3.34 15.37 -26.97
CA MET A 77 3.32 13.92 -27.17
C MET A 77 2.32 13.50 -28.26
N ARG A 78 1.19 14.19 -28.41
CA ARG A 78 0.27 14.01 -29.56
C ARG A 78 0.88 14.47 -30.89
N SER A 79 1.66 15.55 -30.89
CA SER A 79 2.30 16.07 -32.10
C SER A 79 3.43 15.18 -32.63
N LEU A 80 4.10 14.42 -31.76
CA LEU A 80 5.16 13.48 -32.14
C LEU A 80 4.61 12.13 -32.61
N VAL A 81 3.42 11.72 -32.12
CA VAL A 81 2.79 10.45 -32.48
C VAL A 81 1.92 10.56 -33.75
N ARG A 82 1.51 11.76 -34.16
CA ARG A 82 0.75 12.00 -35.39
C ARG A 82 1.16 13.31 -36.09
N PRO A 83 2.14 13.30 -37.00
CA PRO A 83 2.36 14.42 -37.90
C PRO A 83 1.27 14.38 -38.99
N GLY A 84 0.11 14.98 -38.71
CA GLY A 84 -0.97 15.10 -39.67
C GLY A 84 -2.10 14.12 -39.46
N LYS A 85 -3.01 14.48 -38.55
CA LYS A 85 -4.45 14.44 -38.82
C LYS A 85 -5.15 15.08 -37.63
N ALA A 86 -5.66 16.26 -37.92
CA ALA A 86 -6.77 16.83 -37.20
C ALA A 86 -7.93 15.82 -37.16
N GLU A 87 -8.70 15.98 -36.09
CA GLU A 87 -10.10 15.58 -35.99
C GLU A 87 -10.44 14.10 -35.72
N GLU A 88 -11.10 13.96 -34.57
CA GLU A 88 -12.18 13.02 -34.22
C GLU A 88 -11.95 11.52 -34.34
N GLU A 89 -12.06 10.80 -33.21
CA GLU A 89 -13.31 10.11 -32.88
C GLU A 89 -13.25 9.52 -31.46
N ASN A 90 -14.42 9.48 -30.84
CA ASN A 90 -14.76 9.22 -29.44
C ASN A 90 -14.64 7.74 -29.02
N ALA A 91 -14.17 7.50 -27.79
CA ALA A 91 -14.56 6.34 -26.98
C ALA A 91 -14.55 6.66 -25.46
N LYS A 92 -15.49 7.53 -25.07
CA LYS A 92 -16.39 7.45 -23.90
C LYS A 92 -15.84 6.82 -22.59
N VAL A 93 -15.39 7.69 -21.70
CA VAL A 93 -15.91 7.78 -20.33
C VAL A 93 -16.54 9.17 -20.25
N PRO A 94 -17.74 9.37 -19.67
CA PRO A 94 -18.40 10.66 -19.69
C PRO A 94 -17.63 11.63 -18.79
N GLN A 95 -16.58 12.23 -19.34
CA GLN A 95 -16.14 13.54 -18.90
C GLN A 95 -17.33 14.43 -19.19
N ALA A 96 -18.08 14.75 -18.15
CA ALA A 96 -19.00 15.87 -18.15
C ALA A 96 -18.22 17.02 -18.79
N LYS A 97 -18.68 17.37 -19.99
CA LYS A 97 -18.32 18.51 -20.81
C LYS A 97 -17.42 19.46 -20.01
N SER A 98 -16.11 19.39 -20.23
CA SER A 98 -15.19 20.41 -19.72
C SER A 98 -15.41 21.65 -20.58
N GLU A 99 -16.60 22.24 -20.49
CA GLU A 99 -16.70 23.69 -20.59
C GLU A 99 -15.71 24.18 -19.52
N GLU A 100 -14.71 24.96 -19.93
CA GLU A 100 -13.85 25.69 -19.01
C GLU A 100 -14.75 26.66 -18.25
N LEU A 101 -15.47 26.14 -17.24
CA LEU A 101 -16.30 26.94 -16.38
C LEU A 101 -15.32 27.86 -15.63
N SER A 102 -15.44 29.15 -15.91
CA SER A 102 -14.65 30.20 -15.27
C SER A 102 -14.59 29.94 -13.77
N GLY A 103 -13.42 30.19 -13.16
CA GLY A 103 -13.21 29.92 -11.73
C GLY A 103 -14.27 30.56 -10.83
N GLU A 104 -14.87 31.66 -11.27
CA GLU A 104 -16.01 32.34 -10.65
C GLU A 104 -17.27 31.46 -10.59
N VAL A 105 -17.59 30.77 -11.69
CA VAL A 105 -18.75 29.87 -11.77
C VAL A 105 -18.55 28.67 -10.86
N ASN A 106 -17.36 28.10 -10.83
CA ASN A 106 -17.04 26.99 -9.92
C ASN A 106 -17.08 27.42 -8.45
N ALA A 107 -16.59 28.63 -8.14
CA ALA A 107 -16.67 29.19 -6.79
C ALA A 107 -18.13 29.44 -6.37
N ALA A 108 -18.96 29.96 -7.27
CA ALA A 108 -20.39 30.17 -7.03
C ALA A 108 -21.13 28.84 -6.80
N ILE A 109 -20.84 27.82 -7.61
CA ILE A 109 -21.42 26.47 -7.44
C ILE A 109 -20.96 25.87 -6.09
N ALA A 110 -19.68 25.95 -5.76
CA ALA A 110 -19.16 25.45 -4.49
C ALA A 110 -19.77 26.18 -3.29
N ALA A 111 -19.93 27.51 -3.37
CA ALA A 111 -20.59 28.31 -2.35
C ALA A 111 -22.07 27.94 -2.19
N ALA A 112 -22.79 27.74 -3.29
CA ALA A 112 -24.20 27.31 -3.26
C ALA A 112 -24.35 25.93 -2.58
N ILE A 113 -23.48 24.97 -2.90
CA ILE A 113 -23.48 23.64 -2.25
C ILE A 113 -23.13 23.75 -0.76
N HIS A 114 -22.15 24.58 -0.40
CA HIS A 114 -21.75 24.81 0.99
C HIS A 114 -22.90 25.40 1.81
N LEU A 115 -23.57 26.43 1.30
CA LEU A 115 -24.71 27.06 1.98
C LEU A 115 -25.88 26.08 2.15
N TYR A 116 -26.23 25.34 1.09
CA TYR A 116 -27.26 24.31 1.17
C TYR A 116 -26.97 23.25 2.22
N ARG A 117 -25.70 22.79 2.32
CA ARG A 117 -25.30 21.83 3.36
C ARG A 117 -25.30 22.45 4.76
N SER A 118 -24.88 23.70 4.90
CA SER A 118 -24.89 24.38 6.20
C SER A 118 -26.31 24.60 6.74
N GLU A 119 -27.30 24.78 5.87
CA GLU A 119 -28.71 24.90 6.25
C GLU A 119 -29.34 23.55 6.64
N LEU A 120 -28.78 22.43 6.18
CA LEU A 120 -29.25 21.07 6.49
C LEU A 120 -28.75 20.53 7.83
N HIS A 121 -27.76 21.18 8.45
CA HIS A 121 -27.32 20.82 9.79
C HIS A 121 -28.26 21.51 10.79
N ASP A 122 -28.97 20.73 11.60
CA ASP A 122 -29.76 21.29 12.70
C ASP A 122 -28.83 22.07 13.64
N PHE A 123 -29.24 23.27 14.05
CA PHE A 123 -28.51 24.05 15.03
C PHE A 123 -28.47 23.27 16.36
N GLU A 124 -27.33 22.65 16.65
CA GLU A 124 -27.16 21.92 17.90
C GLU A 124 -27.08 22.91 19.07
N ASP A 125 -28.11 22.92 19.91
CA ASP A 125 -28.07 23.62 21.20
C ASP A 125 -26.92 23.02 22.04
N THR A 126 -25.89 23.82 22.32
CA THR A 126 -24.71 23.41 23.11
C THR A 126 -25.04 23.32 24.62
N VAL A 127 -26.22 22.81 24.98
CA VAL A 127 -26.65 22.58 26.35
C VAL A 127 -26.95 21.09 26.53
N LEU A 128 -25.88 20.32 26.80
CA LEU A 128 -25.97 18.89 27.10
C LEU A 128 -26.64 18.71 28.48
N THR A 129 -27.95 18.43 28.51
CA THR A 129 -28.65 18.07 29.76
C THR A 129 -28.36 16.61 30.10
N ILE A 130 -27.18 16.37 30.69
CA ILE A 130 -26.76 15.05 31.15
C ILE A 130 -27.50 14.72 32.46
N LYS A 131 -28.55 13.89 32.38
CA LYS A 131 -29.11 13.23 33.56
C LYS A 131 -28.12 12.17 34.05
N LYS A 132 -27.29 12.52 35.03
CA LYS A 132 -26.37 11.58 35.70
C LYS A 132 -27.19 10.48 36.38
N VAL A 133 -27.32 9.33 35.74
CA VAL A 133 -27.79 8.11 36.40
C VAL A 133 -26.63 7.61 37.27
N SER A 134 -26.85 7.37 38.56
CA SER A 134 -25.82 6.98 39.55
C SER A 134 -25.27 5.57 39.39
N ARG A 135 -25.04 5.12 38.15
CA ARG A 135 -24.40 3.84 37.86
C ARG A 135 -22.88 4.08 37.78
N THR A 136 -22.15 3.72 38.82
CA THR A 136 -20.67 3.82 38.93
C THR A 136 -19.92 2.92 37.93
N TYR A 137 -20.61 2.17 37.09
CA TYR A 137 -20.02 1.27 36.11
C TYR A 137 -20.61 1.49 34.72
N SER A 138 -19.74 1.38 33.71
CA SER A 138 -20.13 1.31 32.31
C SER A 138 -20.51 -0.13 31.95
N PRO A 139 -21.64 -0.37 31.25
CA PRO A 139 -22.08 -1.70 30.87
C PRO A 139 -21.15 -2.42 29.88
N TRP A 140 -20.19 -1.70 29.27
CA TRP A 140 -19.26 -2.25 28.30
C TRP A 140 -18.12 -3.08 28.91
N SER A 141 -17.83 -2.89 30.20
CA SER A 141 -16.68 -3.55 30.86
C SER A 141 -16.98 -3.89 32.32
N SER A 142 -18.05 -4.65 32.57
CA SER A 142 -18.30 -5.15 33.92
C SER A 142 -17.56 -6.48 34.12
N LYS A 143 -16.50 -6.42 34.94
CA LYS A 143 -15.61 -7.57 35.28
C LYS A 143 -16.35 -8.74 35.96
N ILE A 144 -17.63 -8.55 36.30
CA ILE A 144 -18.53 -9.54 36.90
C ILE A 144 -18.81 -10.75 35.99
N TYR A 145 -18.67 -10.62 34.67
CA TYR A 145 -18.90 -11.75 33.77
C TYR A 145 -17.71 -12.73 33.67
N GLY A 146 -16.53 -12.38 34.21
CA GLY A 146 -15.32 -13.19 34.11
C GLY A 146 -15.09 -14.19 35.25
N LEU A 147 -15.88 -14.16 36.33
CA LEU A 147 -15.68 -15.01 37.52
C LEU A 147 -16.48 -16.33 37.48
N ARG A 148 -16.53 -17.01 36.33
CA ARG A 148 -17.04 -18.39 36.24
C ARG A 148 -15.86 -19.36 36.15
N ASN A 149 -15.43 -19.91 37.29
CA ASN A 149 -14.66 -21.15 37.32
C ASN A 149 -15.40 -22.20 38.17
N PRO A 150 -16.20 -23.10 37.56
CA PRO A 150 -16.58 -24.34 38.19
C PRO A 150 -15.58 -25.47 37.82
N LEU A 151 -15.06 -26.09 38.89
CA LEU A 151 -14.53 -27.47 39.01
C LEU A 151 -13.09 -27.76 38.55
N HIS A 152 -12.29 -28.31 39.47
CA HIS A 152 -11.94 -29.75 39.43
C HIS A 152 -11.00 -30.17 40.59
N ASN A 153 -11.55 -30.92 41.54
CA ASN A 153 -10.91 -32.06 42.22
C ASN A 153 -11.94 -32.89 42.98
#